data_AF-A0A7X4E0F7-F1
#
_entry.id   AF-A0A7X4E0F7-F1
#
_cell.length_a   1.000
_cell.length_b   1.000
_cell.length_c   1.000
_cell.angle_alpha   90.00
_cell.angle_beta   90.00
_cell.angle_gamma   90.00
#
_symmetry.space_group_name_H-M   'P 1'
#
loop_
_entity.id
_entity.type
_entity.pdbx_description
1 polymer ?
#
loop_
_entity_poly.entity_id
_entity_poly.type
_entity_poly.pdbx_seq_one_letter_code
_entity_poly.pdbx_strand_id
1 'polypeptide(L)'
;MTGGKAAGAFLIGALASAAPWSPLAAQDTTAVDTVEIRGIVIEVPRPATTTGGTSAVELSLDSLSVVAASTAEELLRRMPTIQMRVNSRGESQPDLRGAEERQIAFLLDGIPITLGWDHRTDASVIPITSVRKLTLLRGLSSMLHGPNVLGGAVEFDVVRGAYAQARPMPFGGSISLDQEGAVRLSTTATAHRVADGAAWTVKGGVGYRDSPGASLPGGASEHPGLRYDFLGDNQG
;
A
#
# COMPACT_ATOMS: atom_id res chain seq x y z
N MET A 1 53.09 -3.77 -61.33
CA MET A 1 51.88 -2.92 -61.24
C MET A 1 50.86 -3.65 -60.38
N THR A 2 50.39 -2.98 -59.32
CA THR A 2 49.10 -3.16 -58.58
C THR A 2 48.73 -4.59 -58.16
N GLY A 3 48.88 -4.98 -56.91
CA GLY A 3 47.98 -4.68 -55.77
C GLY A 3 47.80 -6.01 -55.03
N GLY A 4 48.04 -6.14 -53.73
CA GLY A 4 47.24 -5.57 -52.66
C GLY A 4 46.43 -6.69 -52.01
N LYS A 5 46.79 -7.11 -50.79
CA LYS A 5 45.90 -7.31 -49.63
C LYS A 5 46.57 -8.14 -48.53
N ALA A 6 46.54 -7.54 -47.34
CA ALA A 6 46.86 -8.13 -46.06
C ALA A 6 45.75 -9.09 -45.58
N ALA A 7 46.14 -10.14 -44.86
CA ALA A 7 45.42 -10.82 -43.78
C ALA A 7 46.41 -11.85 -43.23
N GLY A 8 47.00 -11.67 -42.05
CA GLY A 8 46.29 -11.63 -40.78
C GLY A 8 46.34 -13.04 -40.18
N ALA A 9 47.48 -13.39 -39.59
CA ALA A 9 47.72 -14.68 -38.94
C ALA A 9 46.82 -14.83 -37.70
N PHE A 10 46.09 -15.94 -37.60
CA PHE A 10 45.48 -16.39 -36.36
C PHE A 10 46.03 -17.77 -36.00
N LEU A 11 46.83 -17.79 -34.93
CA LEU A 11 47.31 -18.99 -34.25
C LEU A 11 46.13 -19.71 -33.60
N ILE A 12 45.84 -20.94 -34.03
CA ILE A 12 44.92 -21.84 -33.34
C ILE A 12 45.75 -22.60 -32.29
N GLY A 13 45.68 -22.14 -31.04
CA GLY A 13 46.17 -22.89 -29.88
C GLY A 13 45.11 -23.90 -29.43
N ALA A 14 45.38 -25.19 -29.63
CA ALA A 14 44.53 -26.28 -29.17
C ALA A 14 44.71 -26.48 -27.65
N LEU A 15 43.68 -26.14 -26.86
CA LEU A 15 43.58 -26.53 -25.46
C LEU A 15 42.70 -27.79 -25.37
N ALA A 16 43.32 -28.94 -25.14
CA ALA A 16 42.63 -30.20 -24.88
C ALA A 16 42.07 -30.20 -23.46
N SER A 17 40.75 -30.02 -23.31
CA SER A 17 40.04 -30.30 -22.06
C SER A 17 39.51 -31.73 -22.09
N ALA A 18 40.14 -32.62 -21.31
CA ALA A 18 39.56 -33.90 -20.98
C ALA A 18 38.35 -33.66 -20.05
N ALA A 19 37.14 -33.71 -20.60
CA ALA A 19 35.93 -33.75 -19.80
C ALA A 19 35.74 -35.17 -19.25
N PRO A 20 35.58 -35.36 -17.93
CA PRO A 20 35.22 -36.68 -17.41
C PRO A 20 33.80 -37.02 -17.85
N TRP A 21 33.62 -38.18 -18.48
CA TRP A 21 32.30 -38.75 -18.71
C TRP A 21 31.63 -38.98 -17.35
N SER A 22 30.62 -38.17 -17.04
CA SER A 22 29.72 -38.45 -15.92
C SER A 22 28.69 -39.48 -16.41
N PRO A 23 28.43 -40.58 -15.67
CA PRO A 23 27.36 -41.48 -16.04
C PRO A 23 26.03 -40.72 -15.97
N LEU A 24 25.22 -40.85 -17.03
CA LEU A 24 23.87 -40.34 -17.05
C LEU A 24 23.07 -41.16 -16.02
N ALA A 25 22.81 -40.60 -14.85
CA ALA A 25 21.88 -41.18 -13.90
C ALA A 25 20.52 -41.29 -14.60
N ALA A 26 20.00 -42.51 -14.70
CA ALA A 26 18.67 -42.76 -15.23
C ALA A 26 17.67 -41.91 -14.44
N GLN A 27 17.01 -40.97 -15.11
CA GLN A 27 15.95 -40.20 -14.50
C GLN A 27 14.73 -41.10 -14.38
N ASP A 28 14.42 -41.44 -13.13
CA ASP A 28 13.27 -42.24 -12.75
C ASP A 28 11.99 -41.47 -13.17
N THR A 29 11.26 -42.02 -14.15
CA THR A 29 10.11 -41.35 -14.79
C THR A 29 8.84 -41.42 -13.93
N THR A 30 8.92 -41.98 -12.71
CA THR A 30 7.78 -42.11 -11.79
C THR A 30 7.72 -41.04 -10.69
N ALA A 31 8.48 -39.95 -10.80
CA ALA A 31 8.32 -38.80 -9.92
C ALA A 31 7.00 -38.08 -10.26
N VAL A 32 5.92 -38.43 -9.55
CA VAL A 32 4.68 -37.66 -9.54
C VAL A 32 5.00 -36.32 -8.87
N ASP A 33 5.14 -35.29 -9.71
CA ASP A 33 5.30 -33.91 -9.27
C ASP A 33 4.03 -33.50 -8.53
N THR A 34 4.03 -33.68 -7.22
CA THR A 34 2.89 -33.34 -6.35
C THR A 34 2.89 -31.83 -6.24
N VAL A 35 2.24 -31.18 -7.19
CA VAL A 35 1.96 -29.75 -7.11
C VAL A 35 0.93 -29.57 -6.02
N GLU A 36 1.39 -29.10 -4.86
CA GLU A 36 0.51 -28.67 -3.77
C GLU A 36 -0.29 -27.46 -4.28
N ILE A 37 -1.53 -27.70 -4.74
CA ILE A 37 -2.44 -26.63 -5.11
C ILE A 37 -2.82 -25.92 -3.81
N ARG A 38 -2.12 -24.82 -3.51
CA ARG A 38 -2.51 -23.93 -2.42
C ARG A 38 -3.95 -23.49 -2.65
N GLY A 39 -4.80 -23.75 -1.66
CA GLY A 39 -6.20 -23.36 -1.70
C GLY A 39 -6.33 -21.87 -2.01
N ILE A 40 -7.19 -21.52 -2.97
CA ILE A 40 -7.55 -20.13 -3.25
C ILE A 40 -8.47 -19.69 -2.10
N VAL A 41 -7.90 -19.03 -1.11
CA VAL A 41 -8.68 -18.42 -0.02
C VAL A 41 -9.28 -17.12 -0.56
N ILE A 42 -10.56 -17.15 -0.88
CA ILE A 42 -11.32 -15.95 -1.26
C ILE A 42 -11.80 -15.29 0.04
N GLU A 43 -11.00 -14.39 0.62
CA GLU A 43 -11.44 -13.56 1.74
C GLU A 43 -12.27 -12.39 1.20
N VAL A 44 -13.60 -12.50 1.33
CA VAL A 44 -14.48 -11.35 1.15
C VAL A 44 -14.45 -10.56 2.46
N PRO A 45 -14.04 -9.27 2.48
CA PRO A 45 -14.07 -8.45 3.69
C PRO A 45 -15.53 -8.32 4.13
N ARG A 46 -15.94 -9.14 5.10
CA ARG A 46 -17.26 -9.07 5.71
C ARG A 46 -17.20 -8.00 6.79
N PRO A 47 -18.11 -7.01 6.79
CA PRO A 47 -18.14 -6.05 7.87
C PRO A 47 -18.42 -6.79 9.18
N ALA A 48 -17.49 -6.72 10.14
CA ALA A 48 -17.69 -7.31 11.45
C ALA A 48 -18.67 -6.41 12.22
N THR A 49 -19.83 -6.94 12.57
CA THR A 49 -20.75 -6.24 13.47
C THR A 49 -20.17 -6.34 14.87
N THR A 50 -19.84 -5.21 15.49
CA THR A 50 -19.47 -5.22 16.92
C THR A 50 -20.69 -4.90 17.77
N THR A 51 -20.63 -5.28 19.04
CA THR A 51 -21.72 -5.09 20.00
C THR A 51 -22.12 -3.63 20.06
N GLY A 52 -23.40 -3.32 19.79
CA GLY A 52 -23.92 -1.94 19.79
C GLY A 52 -24.34 -1.38 18.43
N GLY A 53 -24.42 -2.20 17.36
CA GLY A 53 -24.97 -1.76 16.07
C GLY A 53 -23.97 -1.01 15.17
N THR A 54 -22.69 -1.05 15.53
CA THR A 54 -21.60 -0.48 14.75
C THR A 54 -21.10 -1.49 13.71
N SER A 55 -20.75 -0.97 12.53
CA SER A 55 -20.24 -1.77 11.43
C SER A 55 -18.73 -1.58 11.31
N ALA A 56 -17.96 -2.60 11.65
CA ALA A 56 -16.51 -2.61 11.45
C ALA A 56 -16.18 -3.07 10.02
N VAL A 57 -15.11 -2.54 9.43
CA VAL A 57 -14.48 -3.05 8.21
C VAL A 57 -13.03 -3.33 8.56
N GLU A 58 -12.63 -4.59 8.48
CA GLU A 58 -11.26 -5.02 8.75
C GLU A 58 -10.52 -5.26 7.44
N LEU A 59 -9.32 -4.72 7.34
CA LEU A 59 -8.45 -4.83 6.19
C LEU A 59 -7.08 -5.34 6.66
N SER A 60 -6.74 -6.57 6.29
CA SER A 60 -5.44 -7.18 6.59
C SER A 60 -4.45 -6.82 5.49
N LEU A 61 -3.44 -6.00 5.81
CA LEU A 61 -2.46 -5.54 4.83
C LEU A 61 -1.48 -6.64 4.39
N ASP A 62 -1.30 -7.67 5.21
CA ASP A 62 -0.41 -8.79 4.90
C ASP A 62 -1.03 -9.83 3.95
N SER A 63 -2.36 -9.93 3.90
CA SER A 63 -3.07 -10.87 3.02
C SER A 63 -3.45 -10.26 1.66
N LEU A 64 -3.42 -8.93 1.55
CA LEU A 64 -3.79 -8.23 0.31
C LEU A 64 -2.60 -8.09 -0.63
N SER A 65 -2.62 -8.87 -1.71
CA SER A 65 -1.64 -8.78 -2.80
C SER A 65 -1.72 -7.49 -3.63
N VAL A 66 -2.77 -6.68 -3.44
CA VAL A 66 -3.12 -5.56 -4.35
C VAL A 66 -2.92 -4.18 -3.70
N VAL A 67 -2.75 -4.11 -2.37
CA VAL A 67 -2.67 -2.82 -1.66
C VAL A 67 -1.22 -2.48 -1.35
N ALA A 68 -0.47 -2.12 -2.40
CA ALA A 68 0.74 -1.32 -2.22
C ALA A 68 0.31 0.10 -1.87
N ALA A 69 0.57 0.55 -0.65
CA ALA A 69 0.39 1.92 -0.24
C ALA A 69 1.54 2.31 0.69
N SER A 70 2.00 3.55 0.59
CA SER A 70 3.11 4.04 1.40
C SER A 70 2.65 4.79 2.65
N THR A 71 1.46 5.41 2.57
CA THR A 71 0.89 6.29 3.60
C THR A 71 -0.54 5.89 3.97
N ALA A 72 -1.01 6.32 5.15
CA ALA A 72 -2.37 6.04 5.60
C ALA A 72 -3.41 6.68 4.69
N GLU A 73 -3.18 7.89 4.20
CA GLU A 73 -4.06 8.51 3.20
C GLU A 73 -4.26 7.62 1.97
N GLU A 74 -3.19 7.09 1.38
CA GLU A 74 -3.27 6.27 0.18
C GLU A 74 -4.06 4.98 0.43
N LEU A 75 -3.94 4.42 1.63
CA LEU A 75 -4.71 3.27 2.07
C LEU A 75 -6.19 3.61 2.25
N LEU A 76 -6.49 4.67 3.00
CA LEU A 76 -7.86 5.08 3.34
C LEU A 76 -8.63 5.54 2.10
N ARG A 77 -7.96 6.17 1.12
CA ARG A 77 -8.57 6.57 -0.16
C ARG A 77 -9.07 5.38 -0.98
N ARG A 78 -8.51 4.18 -0.78
CA ARG A 78 -8.98 2.95 -1.44
C ARG A 78 -10.17 2.33 -0.73
N MET A 79 -10.52 2.81 0.47
CA MET A 79 -11.68 2.32 1.17
C MET A 79 -12.94 2.99 0.63
N PRO A 80 -13.99 2.23 0.27
CA PRO A 80 -15.18 2.78 -0.37
C PRO A 80 -16.03 3.68 0.55
N THR A 81 -15.75 3.70 1.86
CA THR A 81 -16.56 4.45 2.84
C THR A 81 -15.89 5.73 3.33
N ILE A 82 -14.61 5.94 3.01
CA ILE A 82 -13.84 7.10 3.47
C ILE A 82 -13.56 8.01 2.28
N GLN A 83 -13.83 9.29 2.44
CA GLN A 83 -13.41 10.32 1.50
C GLN A 83 -12.19 11.04 2.10
N MET A 84 -11.16 11.25 1.30
CA MET A 84 -9.96 11.98 1.73
C MET A 84 -9.94 13.33 1.04
N ARG A 85 -9.87 14.40 1.83
CA ARG A 85 -9.79 15.80 1.38
C ARG A 85 -8.47 16.41 1.81
N VAL A 86 -7.99 17.39 1.06
CA VAL A 86 -6.82 18.18 1.46
C VAL A 86 -7.27 19.56 1.93
N ASN A 87 -6.76 20.01 3.07
CA ASN A 87 -7.05 21.35 3.57
C ASN A 87 -6.09 22.42 3.00
N SER A 88 -6.31 23.69 3.34
CA SER A 88 -5.46 24.80 2.87
C SER A 88 -4.00 24.76 3.36
N ARG A 89 -3.68 23.89 4.33
CA ARG A 89 -2.32 23.65 4.83
C ARG A 89 -1.66 22.42 4.20
N GLY A 90 -2.33 21.73 3.28
CA GLY A 90 -1.81 20.51 2.66
C GLY A 90 -1.97 19.25 3.51
N GLU A 91 -2.70 19.30 4.62
CA GLU A 91 -2.95 18.13 5.48
C GLU A 91 -4.07 17.28 4.87
N SER A 92 -3.89 15.96 4.87
CA SER A 92 -4.91 15.03 4.38
C SER A 92 -5.87 14.62 5.48
N GLN A 93 -7.13 14.99 5.30
CA GLN A 93 -8.20 14.87 6.28
C GLN A 93 -9.27 13.90 5.80
N PRO A 94 -9.60 12.88 6.60
CA PRO A 94 -10.65 11.93 6.28
C PRO A 94 -12.03 12.51 6.60
N ASP A 95 -13.00 12.17 5.76
CA ASP A 95 -14.42 12.35 5.98
C ASP A 95 -15.09 10.97 5.92
N LEU A 96 -15.90 10.67 6.94
CA LEU A 96 -16.62 9.40 7.06
C LEU A 96 -18.12 9.68 7.07
N ARG A 97 -18.76 9.58 5.91
CA ARG A 97 -20.21 9.82 5.73
C ARG A 97 -20.67 11.20 6.25
N GLY A 98 -19.89 12.24 5.98
CA GLY A 98 -20.17 13.62 6.40
C GLY A 98 -19.75 13.93 7.84
N ALA A 99 -19.16 12.96 8.56
CA ALA A 99 -18.43 13.26 9.79
C ALA A 99 -17.04 13.80 9.43
N GLU A 100 -16.74 14.99 9.94
CA GLU A 100 -15.46 15.68 9.73
C GLU A 100 -14.31 14.99 10.46
N GLU A 101 -13.07 15.35 10.14
CA GLU A 101 -11.86 14.70 10.67
C GLU A 101 -11.78 14.71 12.20
N ARG A 102 -12.34 15.75 12.82
CA ARG A 102 -12.36 15.93 14.28
C ARG A 102 -13.34 15.00 15.00
N GLN A 103 -14.25 14.39 14.24
CA GLN A 103 -15.27 13.47 14.73
C GLN A 103 -14.86 12.02 14.50
N ILE A 104 -13.64 11.78 14.01
CA ILE A 104 -13.09 10.47 13.70
C ILE A 104 -11.82 10.27 14.55
N ALA A 105 -11.82 9.23 15.39
CA ALA A 105 -10.61 8.89 16.14
C ALA A 105 -9.62 8.14 15.24
N PHE A 106 -8.37 8.61 15.23
CA PHE A 106 -7.24 7.88 14.66
C PHE A 106 -6.46 7.24 15.79
N LEU A 107 -6.40 5.91 15.79
CA LEU A 107 -5.69 5.14 16.81
C LEU A 107 -4.57 4.34 16.18
N LEU A 108 -3.39 4.41 16.76
CA LEU A 108 -2.27 3.51 16.46
C LEU A 108 -2.12 2.56 17.64
N ASP A 109 -2.41 1.29 17.44
CA ASP A 109 -2.32 0.26 18.48
C ASP A 109 -3.14 0.60 19.75
N GLY A 110 -4.34 1.16 19.55
CA GLY A 110 -5.23 1.63 20.61
C GLY A 110 -4.89 3.02 21.21
N ILE A 111 -3.80 3.66 20.77
CA ILE A 111 -3.38 4.98 21.26
C ILE A 111 -3.81 6.07 20.27
N PRO A 112 -4.56 7.11 20.70
CA PRO A 112 -4.98 8.17 19.80
C PRO A 112 -3.77 8.97 19.30
N ILE A 113 -3.69 9.17 17.98
CA ILE A 113 -2.65 9.96 17.30
C ILE A 113 -3.19 11.31 16.80
N THR A 114 -4.37 11.70 17.27
CA THR A 114 -5.00 13.01 17.04
C THR A 114 -4.32 14.11 17.87
N LEU A 115 -4.20 15.31 17.31
CA LEU A 115 -3.71 16.48 18.04
C LEU A 115 -4.64 16.81 19.21
N GLY A 116 -4.09 16.93 20.42
CA GLY A 116 -4.92 17.06 21.64
C GLY A 116 -5.74 18.35 21.74
N TRP A 117 -5.36 19.43 21.03
CA TRP A 117 -6.02 20.73 21.14
C TRP A 117 -7.11 20.96 20.08
N ASP A 118 -6.99 20.37 18.87
CA ASP A 118 -7.96 20.53 17.79
C ASP A 118 -8.51 19.23 17.19
N HIS A 119 -8.07 18.07 17.72
CA HIS A 119 -8.49 16.72 17.32
C HIS A 119 -8.30 16.43 15.81
N ARG A 120 -7.34 17.09 15.17
CA ARG A 120 -7.03 16.83 13.76
C ARG A 120 -5.93 15.79 13.63
N THR A 121 -5.99 15.02 12.55
CA THR A 121 -4.94 14.08 12.15
C THR A 121 -4.67 14.27 10.67
N ASP A 122 -3.39 14.33 10.32
CA ASP A 122 -2.94 14.31 8.93
C ASP A 122 -2.59 12.87 8.54
N ALA A 123 -3.38 12.28 7.65
CA ALA A 123 -3.16 10.93 7.17
C ALA A 123 -1.99 10.81 6.18
N SER A 124 -1.50 11.93 5.64
CA SER A 124 -0.42 11.93 4.64
C SER A 124 0.96 11.64 5.26
N VAL A 125 1.14 11.96 6.54
CA VAL A 125 2.41 11.79 7.26
C VAL A 125 2.52 10.44 7.99
N ILE A 126 1.46 9.64 8.03
CA ILE A 126 1.43 8.36 8.74
C ILE A 126 1.93 7.26 7.79
N PRO A 127 3.12 6.67 8.03
CA PRO A 127 3.59 5.53 7.25
C PRO A 127 2.84 4.26 7.64
N ILE A 128 2.38 3.49 6.66
CA ILE A 128 1.69 2.20 6.90
C ILE A 128 2.62 0.98 6.82
N THR A 129 3.93 1.20 6.66
CA THR A 129 4.92 0.13 6.51
C THR A 129 5.00 -0.79 7.73
N SER A 130 4.67 -0.30 8.92
CA SER A 130 4.65 -1.09 10.15
C SER A 130 3.26 -1.59 10.55
N VAL A 131 2.23 -1.26 9.76
CA VAL A 131 0.83 -1.62 10.03
C VAL A 131 0.51 -2.97 9.39
N ARG A 132 -0.11 -3.84 10.18
CA ARG A 132 -0.57 -5.17 9.77
C ARG A 132 -2.04 -5.19 9.41
N LYS A 133 -2.86 -4.54 10.22
CA LYS A 133 -4.31 -4.54 10.08
C LYS A 133 -4.84 -3.13 10.26
N LEU A 134 -5.83 -2.79 9.46
CA LEU A 134 -6.62 -1.57 9.60
C LEU A 134 -8.05 -1.96 9.96
N THR A 135 -8.58 -1.41 11.04
CA THR A 135 -9.96 -1.61 11.47
C THR A 135 -10.69 -0.26 11.40
N LEU A 136 -11.68 -0.17 10.51
CA LEU A 136 -12.57 0.98 10.42
C LEU A 136 -13.88 0.67 11.14
N LEU A 137 -14.13 1.33 12.25
CA LEU A 137 -15.37 1.27 13.00
C LEU A 137 -16.30 2.38 12.55
N ARG A 138 -17.50 2.03 12.08
CA ARG A 138 -18.48 3.00 11.56
C ARG A 138 -19.67 3.13 12.52
N GLY A 139 -20.09 4.36 12.77
CA GLY A 139 -21.23 4.70 13.62
C GLY A 139 -20.81 5.06 15.05
N LEU A 140 -21.72 4.89 16.01
CA LEU A 140 -21.49 5.15 17.44
C LEU A 140 -20.45 4.18 18.01
N SER A 141 -19.17 4.46 17.74
CA SER A 141 -18.06 3.67 18.26
C SER A 141 -18.07 3.67 19.78
N SER A 142 -17.61 2.57 20.37
CA SER A 142 -17.51 2.40 21.82
C SER A 142 -16.81 3.58 22.48
N MET A 143 -17.26 3.97 23.68
CA MET A 143 -16.60 4.97 24.56
C MET A 143 -15.11 4.68 24.81
N LEU A 144 -14.67 3.44 24.56
CA LEU A 144 -13.28 3.02 24.70
C LEU A 144 -12.32 3.67 23.68
N HIS A 145 -12.82 4.24 22.58
CA HIS A 145 -11.98 4.89 21.55
C HIS A 145 -11.60 6.34 21.89
N GLY A 146 -12.07 6.85 23.03
CA GLY A 146 -11.79 8.20 23.48
C GLY A 146 -12.90 9.20 23.15
N PRO A 147 -12.64 10.51 23.33
CA PRO A 147 -13.60 11.57 23.06
C PRO A 147 -13.74 11.87 21.56
N ASN A 148 -14.82 12.55 21.18
CA ASN A 148 -15.03 13.10 19.83
C ASN A 148 -15.05 12.06 18.69
N VAL A 149 -15.65 10.89 18.94
CA VAL A 149 -15.70 9.75 17.99
C VAL A 149 -17.12 9.52 17.46
N LEU A 150 -17.79 10.60 17.02
CA LEU A 150 -19.18 10.53 16.56
C LEU A 150 -19.32 9.89 15.17
N GLY A 151 -18.32 10.08 14.30
CA GLY A 151 -18.30 9.49 12.96
C GLY A 151 -17.85 8.03 12.97
N GLY A 152 -16.94 7.69 13.89
CA GLY A 152 -16.35 6.37 14.02
C GLY A 152 -14.85 6.44 14.30
N ALA A 153 -14.18 5.30 14.28
CA ALA A 153 -12.76 5.19 14.59
C ALA A 153 -12.00 4.44 13.49
N VAL A 154 -10.76 4.88 13.24
CA VAL A 154 -9.79 4.23 12.36
C VAL A 154 -8.64 3.75 13.22
N GLU A 155 -8.51 2.44 13.34
CA GLU A 155 -7.47 1.81 14.15
C GLU A 155 -6.43 1.13 13.25
N PHE A 156 -5.17 1.46 13.48
CA PHE A 156 -4.01 0.87 12.83
C PHE A 156 -3.33 -0.08 13.82
N ASP A 157 -3.45 -1.38 13.59
CA ASP A 157 -2.76 -2.40 14.37
C ASP A 157 -1.36 -2.59 13.79
N VAL A 158 -0.34 -2.29 14.60
CA VAL A 158 1.06 -2.53 14.24
C VAL A 158 1.40 -4.02 14.31
N VAL A 159 2.41 -4.42 13.54
CA VAL A 159 2.94 -5.79 13.61
C VAL A 159 3.49 -6.04 15.02
N ARG A 160 2.91 -7.01 15.74
CA ARG A 160 3.42 -7.54 17.02
C ARG A 160 3.98 -8.95 16.77
N GLY A 161 5.04 -9.33 17.50
CA GLY A 161 5.90 -10.49 17.24
C GLY A 161 5.21 -11.85 16.96
N ALA A 162 5.98 -12.76 16.36
CA ALA A 162 5.67 -14.16 15.98
C ALA A 162 4.43 -14.42 15.08
N TYR A 163 3.58 -13.42 14.83
CA TYR A 163 2.34 -13.56 14.05
C TYR A 163 2.49 -13.33 12.54
N ALA A 164 3.71 -13.40 11.99
CA ALA A 164 3.96 -13.33 10.55
C ALA A 164 3.90 -14.73 9.92
N GLN A 165 2.74 -15.39 9.97
CA GLN A 165 2.53 -16.66 9.24
C GLN A 165 1.99 -16.45 7.82
N ALA A 166 1.53 -15.24 7.48
CA ALA A 166 1.30 -14.88 6.10
C ALA A 166 2.66 -14.57 5.44
N ARG A 167 3.01 -15.29 4.37
CA ARG A 167 4.19 -14.96 3.55
C ARG A 167 3.89 -13.61 2.89
N PRO A 168 4.47 -12.49 3.35
CA PRO A 168 4.11 -11.19 2.83
C PRO A 168 4.53 -11.11 1.36
N MET A 169 3.83 -10.30 0.58
CA MET A 169 4.24 -10.05 -0.79
C MET A 169 5.62 -9.37 -0.79
N PRO A 170 6.63 -9.94 -1.49
CA PRO A 170 8.00 -9.43 -1.40
C PRO A 170 8.17 -8.07 -2.09
N PHE A 171 7.28 -7.76 -3.03
CA PHE A 171 7.23 -6.49 -3.74
C PHE A 171 5.79 -6.17 -4.14
N GLY A 172 5.36 -4.93 -4.00
CA GLY A 172 4.05 -4.46 -4.45
C GLY A 172 4.15 -3.04 -4.96
N GLY A 173 3.41 -2.71 -6.02
CA GLY A 173 3.34 -1.36 -6.58
C GLY A 173 1.90 -0.95 -6.89
N SER A 174 1.66 0.35 -6.88
CA SER A 174 0.35 0.92 -7.20
C SER A 174 0.47 2.23 -7.94
N ILE A 175 -0.51 2.47 -8.81
CA ILE A 175 -0.79 3.77 -9.39
C ILE A 175 -2.24 4.12 -9.05
N SER A 176 -2.49 5.38 -8.68
CA SER A 176 -3.84 5.84 -8.38
C SER A 176 -4.03 7.29 -8.83
N LEU A 177 -5.26 7.57 -9.27
CA LEU A 177 -5.75 8.90 -9.55
C LEU A 177 -6.84 9.21 -8.52
N ASP A 178 -6.83 10.40 -7.94
CA ASP A 178 -7.89 10.81 -7.01
C ASP A 178 -8.91 11.77 -7.64
N GLN A 179 -9.95 12.09 -6.88
CA GLN A 179 -11.03 12.99 -7.29
C GLN A 179 -10.57 14.43 -7.48
N GLU A 180 -9.40 14.79 -6.94
CA GLU A 180 -8.77 16.10 -7.08
C GLU A 180 -7.79 16.12 -8.27
N GLY A 181 -7.69 15.03 -9.03
CA GLY A 181 -6.80 14.89 -10.19
C GLY A 181 -5.35 14.56 -9.83
N ALA A 182 -5.04 14.28 -8.55
CA ALA A 182 -3.69 13.96 -8.12
C ALA A 182 -3.31 12.52 -8.49
N VAL A 183 -2.12 12.38 -9.08
CA VAL A 183 -1.53 11.10 -9.46
C VAL A 183 -0.59 10.64 -8.35
N ARG A 184 -0.77 9.41 -7.90
CA ARG A 184 0.12 8.76 -6.91
C ARG A 184 0.71 7.49 -7.48
N LEU A 185 2.00 7.33 -7.25
CA LEU A 185 2.77 6.12 -7.55
C LEU A 185 3.39 5.64 -6.25
N SER A 186 3.15 4.40 -5.84
CA SER A 186 3.80 3.82 -4.67
C SER A 186 4.43 2.48 -5.00
N THR A 187 5.55 2.19 -4.35
CA THR A 187 6.20 0.89 -4.41
C THR A 187 6.68 0.49 -3.03
N THR A 188 6.55 -0.79 -2.71
CA THR A 188 6.85 -1.36 -1.41
C THR A 188 7.59 -2.68 -1.60
N ALA A 189 8.52 -2.97 -0.71
CA ALA A 189 9.27 -4.23 -0.69
C ALA A 189 9.28 -4.78 0.74
N THR A 190 9.13 -6.10 0.85
CA THR A 190 9.11 -6.80 2.14
C THR A 190 10.08 -7.98 2.11
N ALA A 191 11.06 -7.98 3.02
CA ALA A 191 11.94 -9.11 3.26
C ALA A 191 11.46 -9.86 4.52
N HIS A 192 11.26 -11.17 4.40
CA HIS A 192 10.91 -12.03 5.53
C HIS A 192 11.94 -13.15 5.66
N ARG A 193 12.48 -13.35 6.87
CA ARG A 193 13.49 -14.37 7.19
C ARG A 193 13.08 -15.12 8.46
N VAL A 194 13.01 -16.45 8.37
CA VAL A 194 12.79 -17.34 9.52
C VAL A 194 14.06 -18.16 9.72
N ALA A 195 14.66 -18.08 10.92
CA ALA A 195 15.85 -18.84 11.30
C ALA A 195 15.83 -19.09 12.82
N ASP A 196 16.21 -20.31 13.25
CA ASP A 196 16.36 -20.69 14.67
C ASP A 196 15.19 -20.33 15.58
N GLY A 197 13.95 -20.47 15.08
CA GLY A 197 12.73 -20.15 15.82
C GLY A 197 12.41 -18.65 15.91
N ALA A 198 13.23 -17.78 15.32
CA ALA A 198 12.98 -16.36 15.18
C ALA A 198 12.49 -16.02 13.76
N ALA A 199 11.51 -15.12 13.67
CA ALA A 199 11.02 -14.59 12.41
C ALA A 199 11.25 -13.07 12.36
N TRP A 200 11.93 -12.62 11.31
CA TRP A 200 12.25 -11.22 11.05
C TRP A 200 11.53 -10.76 9.78
N THR A 201 10.82 -9.64 9.87
CA THR A 201 10.19 -9.00 8.72
C THR A 201 10.66 -7.56 8.62
N VAL A 202 11.19 -7.18 7.46
CA VAL A 202 11.62 -5.82 7.14
C VAL A 202 10.78 -5.34 5.97
N LYS A 203 10.04 -4.24 6.14
CA LYS A 203 9.22 -3.62 5.09
C LYS A 203 9.70 -2.21 4.84
N GLY A 204 9.82 -1.85 3.56
CA GLY A 204 10.18 -0.52 3.11
C GLY A 204 9.34 -0.12 1.91
N GLY A 205 9.23 1.17 1.64
CA GLY A 205 8.51 1.66 0.48
C GLY A 205 8.84 3.11 0.16
N VAL A 206 8.62 3.48 -1.09
CA VAL A 206 8.70 4.86 -1.56
C VAL A 206 7.42 5.21 -2.29
N GLY A 207 6.99 6.45 -2.12
CA GLY A 207 5.79 6.99 -2.76
C GLY A 207 6.10 8.33 -3.41
N TYR A 208 5.55 8.54 -4.60
CA TYR A 208 5.54 9.82 -5.30
C TYR A 208 4.09 10.26 -5.47
N ARG A 209 3.85 11.56 -5.30
CA ARG A 209 2.56 12.20 -5.50
C ARG A 209 2.77 13.48 -6.27
N ASP A 210 1.97 13.65 -7.32
CA ASP A 210 1.81 14.91 -8.02
C ASP A 210 0.35 15.36 -7.92
N SER A 211 0.13 16.62 -7.56
CA SER A 211 -1.20 17.20 -7.33
C SER A 211 -1.24 18.57 -8.00
N PRO A 212 -1.82 18.69 -9.21
CA PRO A 212 -1.70 19.90 -10.01
C PRO A 212 -2.53 21.10 -9.51
N GLY A 213 -3.37 20.94 -8.48
CA GLY A 213 -4.13 22.06 -7.93
C GLY A 213 -4.88 21.74 -6.63
N ALA A 214 -5.57 22.75 -6.11
CA ALA A 214 -6.48 22.65 -4.97
C ALA A 214 -7.93 22.71 -5.46
N SER A 215 -8.83 21.98 -4.81
CA SER A 215 -10.26 22.01 -5.14
C SER A 215 -10.82 23.41 -4.93
N LEU A 216 -11.39 23.99 -5.98
CA LEU A 216 -12.07 25.26 -5.91
C LEU A 216 -13.48 25.10 -5.30
N PRO A 217 -13.94 26.05 -4.46
CA PRO A 217 -15.33 26.08 -4.02
C PRO A 217 -16.29 26.14 -5.23
N GLY A 218 -17.44 25.47 -5.13
CA GLY A 218 -18.49 25.58 -6.14
C GLY A 218 -18.89 27.05 -6.35
N GLY A 219 -18.75 27.54 -7.59
CA GLY A 219 -18.99 28.94 -7.97
C GLY A 219 -17.71 29.78 -8.18
N ALA A 220 -16.53 29.27 -7.81
CA ALA A 220 -15.27 29.99 -8.07
C ALA A 220 -14.99 30.11 -9.59
N SER A 221 -15.40 29.13 -10.40
CA SER A 221 -15.26 29.11 -11.87
C SER A 221 -15.95 30.28 -12.58
N GLU A 222 -16.80 31.04 -11.90
CA GLU A 222 -17.55 32.17 -12.46
C GLU A 222 -16.86 33.53 -12.21
N HIS A 223 -15.75 33.58 -11.47
CA HIS A 223 -15.12 34.84 -11.11
C HIS A 223 -14.24 35.39 -12.26
N PRO A 224 -14.49 36.62 -12.79
CA PRO A 224 -13.80 37.16 -13.98
C PRO A 224 -12.28 37.37 -13.88
N GLY A 225 -11.67 37.10 -12.72
CA GLY A 225 -10.24 37.29 -12.46
C GLY A 225 -9.43 35.99 -12.33
N LEU A 226 -10.05 34.82 -12.49
CA LEU A 226 -9.32 33.56 -12.45
C LEU A 226 -8.47 33.39 -13.71
N ARG A 227 -7.16 33.27 -13.52
CA ARG A 227 -6.22 32.95 -14.60
C ARG A 227 -6.38 31.47 -14.96
N TYR A 228 -6.67 31.21 -16.23
CA TYR A 228 -6.88 29.87 -16.78
C TYR A 228 -5.69 28.91 -16.57
N ASP A 229 -4.49 29.43 -16.31
CA ASP A 229 -3.27 28.65 -16.05
C ASP A 229 -3.34 27.77 -14.78
N PHE A 230 -4.31 27.99 -13.89
CA PHE A 230 -4.51 27.21 -12.65
C PHE A 230 -5.73 26.27 -12.69
N LEU A 231 -6.43 26.21 -13.82
CA LEU A 231 -7.55 25.29 -14.01
C LEU A 231 -7.00 23.98 -14.56
N GLY A 232 -6.81 23.00 -13.67
CA GLY A 232 -6.70 21.61 -14.07
C GLY A 232 -8.02 21.20 -14.72
N ASP A 233 -7.98 20.99 -16.04
CA ASP A 233 -9.13 20.69 -16.88
C ASP A 233 -9.91 19.49 -16.34
N ASN A 234 -11.12 19.74 -15.84
CA ASN A 234 -12.10 18.70 -15.54
C ASN A 234 -13.24 18.85 -16.55
N GLN A 235 -12.96 18.40 -17.79
CA GLN A 235 -13.95 18.21 -18.84
C GLN A 235 -13.79 16.77 -19.34
N GLY A 236 -14.68 15.87 -18.89
CA GLY A 236 -14.76 14.49 -19.35
C GLY A 236 -15.35 13.55 -18.32
#